data_AF-A0A0B7K5X2-F1
#
_entry.id   AF-A0A0B7K5X2-F1
#
_cell.length_a   1.000
_cell.length_b   1.000
_cell.length_c   1.000
_cell.angle_alpha   90.00
_cell.angle_beta   90.00
_cell.angle_gamma   90.00
#
_symmetry.space_group_name_H-M   'P 1'
#
loop_
_entity.id
_entity.type
_entity.pdbx_description
1 polymer ?
#
loop_
_entity_poly.entity_id
_entity_poly.type
_entity_poly.pdbx_seq_one_letter_code
_entity_poly.pdbx_strand_id
1 'polypeptide(L)'
;MRYEDWDIVLVPRDSKAPLKEFNVCCHVVPDPEFSHAQGRFGLPTLCCFVPSLEFGTPFNISIHSWDRPPVSQFTRSYSKYIDKLIFEARLFIDGRLVA
;
A
#
# COMPACT_ATOMS: atom_id res chain seq x y z
N MET A 1 0.25 -9.48 3.87
CA MET A 1 -0.27 -8.49 4.84
C MET A 1 -1.72 -8.14 4.50
N ARG A 2 -2.49 -7.60 5.46
CA ARG A 2 -3.88 -7.17 5.23
C ARG A 2 -4.18 -5.83 5.90
N TYR A 3 -4.94 -4.97 5.22
CA TYR A 3 -5.54 -3.75 5.78
C TYR A 3 -6.97 -3.60 5.25
N GLU A 4 -7.97 -3.62 6.12
CA GLU A 4 -9.38 -3.63 5.71
C GLU A 4 -9.66 -4.74 4.66
N ASP A 5 -10.17 -4.36 3.49
CA ASP A 5 -10.44 -5.23 2.34
C ASP A 5 -9.28 -5.30 1.35
N TRP A 6 -8.09 -4.81 1.74
CA TRP A 6 -6.87 -4.92 0.95
C TRP A 6 -5.97 -6.05 1.43
N ASP A 7 -5.60 -6.94 0.51
CA ASP A 7 -4.56 -7.94 0.71
C ASP A 7 -3.32 -7.61 -0.13
N ILE A 8 -2.16 -7.66 0.52
CA ILE A 8 -0.86 -7.51 -0.09
C ILE A 8 -0.14 -8.84 0.03
N VAL A 9 0.23 -9.43 -1.10
CA VAL A 9 0.83 -10.77 -1.14
C VAL A 9 2.14 -10.71 -1.89
N LEU A 10 3.21 -11.15 -1.23
CA LEU A 10 4.53 -11.31 -1.82
C LEU A 10 4.69 -12.75 -2.28
N VAL A 11 5.09 -12.97 -3.53
CA VAL A 11 5.25 -14.31 -4.12
C VAL A 11 6.61 -14.40 -4.82
N PRO A 12 7.43 -15.45 -4.60
CA PRO A 12 8.67 -15.62 -5.34
C PRO A 12 8.41 -15.74 -6.85
N ARG A 13 9.36 -15.35 -7.70
CA ARG A 13 9.18 -15.48 -9.16
C ARG A 13 8.90 -16.93 -9.59
N ASP A 14 9.57 -17.89 -8.96
CA ASP A 14 9.58 -19.30 -9.38
C ASP A 14 8.66 -20.19 -8.55
N SER A 15 7.82 -19.61 -7.68
CA SER A 15 6.89 -20.35 -6.82
C SER A 15 5.51 -19.71 -6.81
N LYS A 16 4.49 -20.48 -6.50
CA LYS A 16 3.12 -19.99 -6.27
C LYS A 16 2.80 -19.79 -4.79
N ALA A 17 3.67 -20.27 -3.90
CA ALA A 17 3.47 -20.12 -2.47
C ALA A 17 3.87 -18.71 -2.02
N PRO A 18 3.01 -17.99 -1.26
CA PRO A 18 3.37 -16.69 -0.70
C PRO A 18 4.60 -16.76 0.20
N LEU A 19 5.40 -15.70 0.18
CA LEU A 19 6.51 -15.49 1.09
C LEU A 19 5.98 -15.28 2.52
N LYS A 20 6.70 -15.83 3.49
CA LYS A 20 6.39 -15.59 4.89
C LYS A 20 6.90 -14.21 5.31
N GLU A 21 5.97 -13.38 5.74
CA GLU A 21 6.23 -12.02 6.22
C GLU A 21 6.43 -12.03 7.75
N PHE A 22 7.25 -11.10 8.24
CA PHE A 22 7.55 -10.91 9.65
C PHE A 22 7.43 -9.44 10.02
N ASN A 23 7.22 -9.15 11.30
CA ASN A 23 7.04 -7.79 11.84
C ASN A 23 6.02 -6.97 11.03
N VAL A 24 4.92 -7.62 10.64
CA VAL A 24 3.84 -6.97 9.92
C VAL A 24 3.23 -5.91 10.83
N CYS A 25 3.25 -4.66 10.39
CA CYS A 25 2.64 -3.55 11.11
C CYS A 25 1.91 -2.62 10.16
N CYS A 26 0.90 -1.93 10.69
CA CYS A 26 0.21 -0.85 10.01
C CYS A 26 0.38 0.40 10.86
N HIS A 27 0.90 1.46 10.26
CA HIS A 27 1.03 2.75 10.90
C HIS A 27 0.46 3.85 10.00
N VAL A 28 -0.02 4.92 10.61
CA VAL A 28 -0.51 6.08 9.87
C VAL A 28 0.66 7.04 9.73
N VAL A 29 1.08 7.34 8.49
CA VAL A 29 2.11 8.35 8.21
C VAL A 29 1.48 9.64 7.72
N PRO A 30 2.07 10.82 7.99
CA PRO A 30 1.58 12.07 7.41
C PRO A 30 1.54 12.00 5.89
N ASP A 31 0.44 12.44 5.29
CA ASP A 31 0.34 12.54 3.84
C ASP A 31 1.12 13.77 3.34
N PRO A 32 2.22 13.60 2.57
CA PRO A 32 3.02 14.73 2.10
C PRO A 32 2.26 15.63 1.13
N GLU A 33 1.29 15.09 0.39
CA GLU A 33 0.46 15.87 -0.56
C GLU A 33 -0.54 16.77 0.16
N PHE A 34 -0.83 16.46 1.42
CA PHE A 34 -1.70 17.23 2.29
C PHE A 34 -0.92 17.92 3.41
N SER A 35 0.33 18.30 3.16
CA SER A 35 1.16 19.07 4.11
C SER A 35 0.46 20.31 4.66
N HIS A 36 -0.37 20.99 3.85
CA HIS A 36 -1.19 22.13 4.26
C HIS A 36 -2.24 21.79 5.33
N ALA A 37 -2.65 20.53 5.44
CA ALA A 37 -3.59 20.04 6.45
C ALA A 37 -2.93 19.71 7.80
N GLN A 38 -1.65 20.07 8.01
CA GLN A 38 -0.94 19.91 9.29
C GLN A 38 -0.95 18.47 9.81
N GLY A 39 -0.81 17.48 8.92
CA GLY A 39 -0.79 16.06 9.28
C GLY A 39 -2.14 15.51 9.78
N ARG A 40 -3.25 16.25 9.62
CA ARG A 40 -4.60 15.77 9.97
C ARG A 40 -5.06 14.62 9.08
N PHE A 41 -4.50 14.51 7.89
CA PHE A 41 -4.70 13.38 7.00
C PHE A 41 -3.43 12.54 6.99
N GLY A 42 -3.59 11.26 7.26
CA GLY A 42 -2.51 10.31 7.23
C GLY A 42 -2.85 9.13 6.33
N LEU A 43 -1.80 8.54 5.76
CA LEU A 43 -1.88 7.39 4.89
C LEU A 43 -1.63 6.12 5.69
N PRO A 44 -2.50 5.11 5.61
CA PRO A 44 -2.21 3.80 6.17
C PRO A 44 -1.01 3.21 5.41
N THR A 45 0.05 2.91 6.15
CA THR A 45 1.29 2.34 5.63
C THR A 45 1.49 0.98 6.25
N LEU A 46 1.45 -0.06 5.42
CA LEU A 46 1.77 -1.41 5.80
C LEU A 46 3.26 -1.66 5.60
N CYS A 47 3.92 -2.17 6.64
CA CYS A 47 5.32 -2.58 6.57
C CYS A 47 5.44 -4.05 6.96
N CYS A 48 6.39 -4.73 6.34
CA CYS A 48 6.83 -6.07 6.74
C CYS A 48 8.30 -6.26 6.40
N PHE A 49 8.85 -7.36 6.92
CA PHE A 49 10.17 -7.86 6.59
C PHE A 49 10.09 -9.31 6.13
N VAL A 50 10.87 -9.67 5.10
CA VAL A 50 10.93 -11.04 4.56
C VAL A 50 12.39 -11.54 4.65
N PRO A 51 12.83 -12.11 5.79
CA PRO A 51 14.21 -12.54 5.99
C PRO A 51 14.63 -13.68 5.05
N SER A 52 13.68 -14.45 4.52
CA SER A 52 13.95 -15.55 3.60
C SER A 52 14.18 -15.10 2.16
N LEU A 53 14.03 -13.81 1.86
CA LEU A 53 14.25 -13.27 0.52
C LEU A 53 15.65 -12.64 0.45
N GLU A 54 16.55 -13.27 -0.29
CA GLU A 54 17.90 -12.76 -0.47
C GLU A 54 17.92 -11.48 -1.31
N PHE A 55 18.88 -10.60 -1.03
CA PHE A 55 19.05 -9.34 -1.75
C PHE A 55 19.18 -9.56 -3.28
N GLY A 56 18.43 -8.78 -4.05
CA GLY A 56 18.42 -8.88 -5.52
C GLY A 56 17.61 -10.06 -6.08
N THR A 57 17.07 -10.95 -5.22
CA THR A 57 16.19 -12.03 -5.66
C THR A 57 14.88 -11.45 -6.19
N PRO A 58 14.45 -11.83 -7.40
CA PRO A 58 13.22 -11.30 -7.94
C PRO A 58 11.98 -11.96 -7.33
N PHE A 59 10.96 -11.16 -7.13
CA PHE A 59 9.67 -11.57 -6.59
C PHE A 59 8.55 -10.71 -7.21
N ASN A 60 7.31 -11.13 -7.02
CA ASN A 60 6.12 -10.41 -7.42
C ASN A 60 5.39 -9.93 -6.17
N ILE A 61 4.78 -8.75 -6.29
CA ILE A 61 3.86 -8.21 -5.28
C ILE A 61 2.50 -8.09 -5.94
N SER A 62 1.48 -8.67 -5.31
CA SER A 62 0.09 -8.47 -5.67
C SER A 62 -0.56 -7.58 -4.62
N ILE A 63 -1.20 -6.50 -5.06
CA ILE A 63 -2.04 -5.63 -4.22
C ILE A 63 -3.46 -5.81 -4.72
N HIS A 64 -4.32 -6.35 -3.87
CA HIS A 64 -5.70 -6.67 -4.23
C HIS A 64 -6.67 -6.02 -3.25
N SER A 65 -7.71 -5.39 -3.78
CA SER A 65 -8.86 -4.95 -2.99
C SER A 65 -10.05 -5.87 -3.29
N TRP A 66 -10.64 -6.45 -2.25
CA TRP A 66 -11.76 -7.38 -2.37
C TRP A 66 -13.11 -6.71 -2.62
N ASP A 67 -13.21 -5.40 -2.33
CA ASP A 67 -14.37 -4.58 -2.62
C ASP A 67 -13.92 -3.23 -3.22
N ARG A 68 -14.87 -2.42 -3.69
CA ARG A 68 -14.57 -1.07 -4.17
C ARG A 68 -14.17 -0.19 -2.97
N PRO A 69 -12.91 0.30 -2.91
CA PRO A 69 -12.46 1.09 -1.77
C PRO A 69 -13.27 2.37 -1.60
N PRO A 70 -13.53 2.80 -0.35
CA PRO A 70 -14.29 4.01 -0.10
C PRO A 70 -13.49 5.25 -0.52
N VAL A 71 -14.15 6.16 -1.23
CA VAL A 71 -13.58 7.46 -1.55
C VAL A 71 -13.44 8.30 -0.28
N SER A 72 -12.25 8.90 -0.08
CA SER A 72 -11.99 9.79 1.05
C SER A 72 -12.99 10.95 1.10
N GLN A 73 -13.30 11.42 2.31
CA GLN A 73 -14.23 12.56 2.48
C GLN A 73 -13.73 13.80 1.74
N PHE A 74 -12.41 14.01 1.69
CA PHE A 74 -11.80 15.10 0.93
C PHE A 74 -12.12 14.98 -0.56
N THR A 75 -11.85 13.82 -1.17
CA THR A 75 -12.12 13.63 -2.60
C THR A 75 -13.62 13.71 -2.91
N ARG A 76 -14.50 13.25 -2.01
CA ARG A 76 -15.96 13.44 -2.16
C ARG A 76 -16.39 14.90 -2.20
N SER A 77 -15.66 15.80 -1.53
CA SER A 77 -15.93 17.24 -1.56
C SER A 77 -15.64 17.88 -2.93
N TYR A 78 -14.76 17.26 -3.73
CA TYR A 78 -14.47 17.64 -5.11
C TYR A 78 -15.40 16.88 -6.07
N SER A 79 -16.70 17.14 -5.96
CA SER A 79 -17.77 16.41 -6.69
C SER A 79 -17.75 16.57 -8.21
N LYS A 80 -17.01 17.55 -8.74
CA LYS A 80 -17.04 17.92 -10.17
C LYS A 80 -16.39 16.90 -11.11
N TYR A 81 -15.53 16.02 -10.60
CA TYR A 81 -14.73 15.09 -11.41
C TYR A 81 -14.69 13.68 -10.82
N ILE A 82 -15.82 13.20 -10.28
CA ILE A 82 -15.90 11.88 -9.64
C ILE A 82 -15.57 10.73 -10.59
N ASP A 83 -15.74 10.94 -11.89
CA ASP A 83 -15.38 10.05 -12.99
C ASP A 83 -13.87 9.91 -13.20
N LYS A 84 -13.08 10.87 -12.70
CA LYS A 84 -11.61 10.89 -12.80
C LYS A 84 -10.91 10.43 -11.52
N LEU A 85 -11.64 9.76 -10.64
CA LEU A 85 -11.11 9.32 -9.37
C LEU A 85 -10.08 8.20 -9.57
N ILE A 86 -8.90 8.38 -8.98
CA ILE A 86 -7.81 7.41 -9.01
C ILE A 86 -7.51 7.01 -7.56
N PHE A 87 -7.33 5.72 -7.33
CA PHE A 87 -6.74 5.20 -6.10
C PHE A 87 -5.26 4.95 -6.36
N GLU A 88 -4.41 5.45 -5.48
CA GLU A 88 -2.96 5.28 -5.57
C GLU A 88 -2.48 4.38 -4.43
N ALA A 89 -1.57 3.47 -4.75
CA ALA A 89 -0.79 2.73 -3.78
C ALA A 89 0.68 2.95 -4.11
N ARG A 90 1.48 3.27 -3.09
CA ARG A 90 2.93 3.48 -3.23
C ARG A 90 3.68 2.33 -2.60
N LEU A 91 4.61 1.76 -3.33
CA LEU A 91 5.42 0.64 -2.89
C LEU A 91 6.85 1.08 -2.65
N PHE A 92 7.34 0.81 -1.44
CA PHE A 92 8.73 1.02 -1.07
C PHE A 92 9.41 -0.32 -0.80
N ILE A 93 10.54 -0.56 -1.47
CA ILE A 93 11.41 -1.71 -1.21
C ILE A 93 12.74 -1.15 -0.69
N ASP A 94 13.16 -1.59 0.50
CA ASP A 94 14.38 -1.11 1.18
C ASP A 94 14.47 0.43 1.25
N GLY A 95 13.33 1.09 1.48
CA GLY A 95 13.22 2.55 1.56
C GLY A 95 13.18 3.29 0.22
N ARG A 96 13.19 2.59 -0.91
CA ARG A 96 13.12 3.19 -2.26
C ARG A 96 11.73 3.02 -2.86
N LEU A 97 11.13 4.11 -3.35
CA LEU A 97 9.88 4.07 -4.12
C LEU A 97 10.11 3.33 -5.44
N VAL A 98 9.29 2.31 -5.72
CA VAL A 98 9.41 1.47 -6.92
C VAL A 98 8.14 1.41 -7.77
N ALA A 99 6.98 1.70 -7.19
CA ALA A 99 5.68 1.77 -7.87
C ALA A 99 4.74 2.72 -7.11
#